data_AF-A0A1F9K0X8-F1
#
_entry.id   AF-A0A1F9K0X8-F1
#
_cell.length_a   1.000
_cell.length_b   1.000
_cell.length_c   1.000
_cell.angle_alpha   90.00
_cell.angle_beta   90.00
_cell.angle_gamma   90.00
#
_symmetry.space_group_name_H-M   'P 1'
#
loop_
_entity.id
_entity.type
_entity.pdbx_description
1 polymer ?
#
loop_
_entity_poly.entity_id
_entity_poly.type
_entity_poly.pdbx_seq_one_letter_code
_entity_poly.pdbx_strand_id
1 'polypeptide(L)'
;MKEIAEAAFQYLQENLLSTLLIAFVAGFAGIKTVAFAKKGNPVLFFIVGLLGAFVGQFAIRYLGLKEILDQLPSFRLFFDFLAAYAGSFVIAALLNFVKPQ
;
A
#
# COMPACT_ATOMS: atom_id res chain seq x y z
N MET A 1 0.17 4.11 -18.83
CA MET A 1 0.85 4.25 -17.51
C MET A 1 0.32 5.44 -16.70
N LYS A 2 0.32 6.66 -17.25
CA LYS A 2 -0.22 7.85 -16.55
C LYS A 2 -1.68 7.69 -16.11
N GLU A 3 -2.55 7.23 -17.01
CA GLU A 3 -3.98 6.99 -16.73
C GLU A 3 -4.20 5.97 -15.59
N ILE A 4 -3.36 4.94 -15.51
CA ILE A 4 -3.43 3.91 -14.45
C ILE A 4 -3.05 4.52 -13.10
N ALA A 5 -2.03 5.37 -13.07
CA ALA A 5 -1.61 6.09 -11.87
C ALA A 5 -2.69 7.06 -11.39
N GLU A 6 -3.31 7.81 -12.31
CA GLU A 6 -4.43 8.71 -12.00
C GLU A 6 -5.63 7.93 -11.46
N ALA A 7 -5.99 6.80 -12.09
CA ALA A 7 -7.08 5.94 -11.62
C ALA A 7 -6.81 5.29 -10.27
N ALA A 8 -5.54 4.93 -9.97
CA ALA A 8 -5.15 4.44 -8.65
C ALA A 8 -5.28 5.55 -7.61
N PHE A 9 -4.83 6.76 -7.93
CA PHE A 9 -4.90 7.90 -7.04
C PHE A 9 -6.35 8.34 -6.77
N GLN A 10 -7.19 8.43 -7.81
CA GLN A 10 -8.62 8.73 -7.67
C GLN A 10 -9.33 7.75 -6.73
N TYR A 11 -9.06 6.46 -6.88
CA TYR A 11 -9.66 5.45 -6.00
C TYR A 11 -9.27 5.61 -4.54
N LEU A 12 -8.01 5.94 -4.27
CA LEU A 12 -7.53 6.22 -2.91
C LEU A 12 -8.20 7.47 -2.33
N GLN A 13 -8.48 8.48 -3.16
CA GLN A 13 -9.21 9.68 -2.74
C GLN A 13 -10.70 9.39 -2.46
N GLU A 14 -11.36 8.63 -3.32
CA GLU A 14 -12.76 8.21 -3.11
C GLU A 14 -12.93 7.38 -1.84
N ASN A 15 -11.91 6.58 -1.51
CA ASN A 15 -11.88 5.69 -0.35
C ASN A 15 -10.91 6.21 0.72
N LEU A 16 -10.90 7.52 0.97
CA LEU A 16 -9.87 8.16 1.80
C LEU A 16 -9.77 7.56 3.21
N LEU A 17 -10.89 7.39 3.90
CA LEU A 17 -10.88 6.89 5.29
C LEU A 17 -10.32 5.47 5.40
N SER A 18 -10.76 4.56 4.54
CA SER A 18 -10.25 3.18 4.51
C SER A 18 -8.79 3.15 4.05
N THR A 19 -8.42 3.99 3.09
CA THR A 19 -7.03 4.16 2.64
C THR A 19 -6.12 4.60 3.77
N LEU A 20 -6.51 5.59 4.58
CA LEU A 20 -5.70 6.06 5.70
C LEU A 20 -5.49 4.98 6.76
N LEU A 21 -6.56 4.25 7.10
CA LEU A 21 -6.50 3.14 8.04
C LEU A 21 -5.62 2.00 7.51
N ILE A 22 -5.84 1.59 6.27
CA ILE A 22 -5.06 0.54 5.60
C ILE A 22 -3.60 0.94 5.50
N ALA A 23 -3.31 2.17 5.05
CA ALA A 23 -1.95 2.67 4.93
C ALA A 23 -1.21 2.62 6.26
N PHE A 24 -1.84 3.05 7.35
CA PHE A 24 -1.20 3.00 8.67
C PHE A 24 -0.83 1.57 9.08
N VAL A 25 -1.77 0.62 8.97
CA VAL A 25 -1.55 -0.77 9.36
C VAL A 25 -0.57 -1.48 8.41
N ALA A 26 -0.73 -1.29 7.10
CA ALA A 26 0.12 -1.89 6.07
C ALA A 26 1.56 -1.37 6.13
N GLY A 27 1.74 -0.07 6.37
CA GLY A 27 3.05 0.56 6.50
C GLY A 27 3.78 0.11 7.77
N PHE A 28 3.07 -0.01 8.89
CA PHE A 28 3.61 -0.62 10.11
C PHE A 28 4.06 -2.06 9.88
N ALA A 29 3.18 -2.89 9.28
CA ALA A 29 3.47 -4.28 8.99
C ALA A 29 4.66 -4.43 8.03
N GLY A 30 4.67 -3.68 6.92
CA GLY A 30 5.73 -3.72 5.91
C GLY A 30 7.11 -3.38 6.49
N ILE A 31 7.22 -2.31 7.30
CA ILE A 31 8.49 -1.96 7.93
C ILE A 31 8.94 -3.02 8.96
N LYS A 32 8.00 -3.55 9.75
CA LYS A 32 8.32 -4.60 10.74
C LYS A 32 8.79 -5.89 10.07
N THR A 33 8.25 -6.25 8.90
CA THR A 33 8.68 -7.41 8.12
C THR A 33 10.11 -7.26 7.58
N VAL A 34 10.47 -6.07 7.08
CA VAL A 34 11.76 -5.86 6.38
C VAL A 34 12.94 -5.67 7.34
N ALA A 35 12.80 -4.81 8.35
CA ALA A 35 13.95 -4.31 9.09
C ALA A 35 14.02 -4.81 10.54
N PHE A 36 13.00 -5.55 11.03
CA PHE A 36 12.85 -5.85 12.47
C PHE A 36 13.15 -4.62 13.36
N ALA A 37 12.78 -3.42 12.86
CA ALA A 37 13.35 -2.17 13.34
C ALA A 37 13.06 -1.97 14.84
N LYS A 38 14.13 -1.80 15.63
CA LYS A 38 14.11 -1.64 17.09
C LYS A 38 13.48 -0.32 17.56
N LYS A 39 13.45 0.71 16.72
CA LYS A 39 12.73 1.97 16.96
C LYS A 39 11.97 2.38 15.70
N GLY A 40 10.64 2.33 15.77
CA GLY A 40 9.78 2.72 14.67
C GLY A 40 9.39 4.19 14.76
N ASN A 41 9.65 4.96 13.70
CA ASN A 41 9.07 6.31 13.57
C ASN A 41 7.63 6.17 13.02
N PRO A 42 6.59 6.56 13.78
CA PRO A 42 5.20 6.46 13.32
C PRO A 42 4.92 7.21 12.01
N VAL A 43 5.62 8.33 11.80
CA VAL A 43 5.52 9.10 10.55
C VAL A 43 6.06 8.30 9.36
N LEU A 44 7.15 7.55 9.57
CA LEU A 44 7.73 6.71 8.53
C LEU A 44 6.79 5.55 8.18
N PHE A 45 6.13 4.92 9.16
CA PHE A 45 5.10 3.91 8.92
C PHE A 45 4.00 4.46 8.01
N PHE A 46 3.52 5.65 8.31
CA PHE A 46 2.45 6.26 7.55
C PHE A 46 2.85 6.60 6.10
N ILE A 47 4.05 7.18 5.90
CA ILE A 47 4.57 7.48 4.55
C ILE A 47 4.75 6.19 3.73
N VAL A 48 5.38 5.17 4.31
CA VAL A 48 5.57 3.87 3.63
C VAL A 48 4.22 3.23 3.31
N GLY A 49 3.27 3.33 4.22
CA GLY A 49 1.90 2.88 4.04
C GLY A 49 1.19 3.54 2.86
N LEU A 50 1.27 4.87 2.75
CA LEU A 50 0.64 5.62 1.67
C LEU A 50 1.27 5.29 0.31
N LEU A 51 2.60 5.25 0.25
CA LEU A 51 3.32 4.85 -0.95
C LEU A 51 3.00 3.39 -1.33
N GLY A 52 2.92 2.52 -0.33
CA GLY A 52 2.55 1.12 -0.50
C GLY A 52 1.11 0.93 -1.01
N ALA A 53 0.15 1.68 -0.47
CA ALA A 53 -1.23 1.70 -0.94
C ALA A 53 -1.33 2.17 -2.39
N PHE A 54 -0.58 3.22 -2.75
CA PHE A 54 -0.49 3.69 -4.13
C PHE A 54 0.10 2.63 -5.07
N VAL A 55 1.27 2.06 -4.73
CA VAL A 55 1.91 1.01 -5.53
C VAL A 55 1.03 -0.22 -5.65
N GLY A 56 0.35 -0.62 -4.58
CA GLY A 56 -0.59 -1.75 -4.57
C GLY A 56 -1.78 -1.52 -5.49
N GLN A 57 -2.45 -0.36 -5.39
CA GLN A 57 -3.57 0.00 -6.26
C GLN A 57 -3.16 0.21 -7.72
N PHE A 58 -1.94 0.70 -7.95
CA PHE A 58 -1.34 0.78 -9.27
C PHE A 58 -1.16 -0.62 -9.86
N ALA A 59 -0.59 -1.56 -9.10
CA ALA A 59 -0.38 -2.94 -9.54
C ALA A 59 -1.69 -3.66 -9.84
N ILE A 60 -2.72 -3.51 -9.01
CA ILE A 60 -4.06 -4.07 -9.25
C ILE A 60 -4.60 -3.64 -10.62
N ARG A 61 -4.52 -2.34 -10.94
CA ARG A 61 -5.03 -1.81 -12.21
C ARG A 61 -4.14 -2.17 -13.39
N TYR A 62 -2.83 -2.11 -13.19
CA TYR A 62 -1.86 -2.46 -14.23
C TYR A 62 -1.98 -3.92 -14.66
N LEU A 63 -2.23 -4.82 -13.72
CA LEU A 63 -2.41 -6.25 -13.98
C LEU A 63 -3.85 -6.63 -14.41
N GLY A 64 -4.76 -5.66 -14.54
CA GLY A 64 -6.16 -5.92 -14.91
C GLY A 64 -6.99 -6.62 -13.82
N LEU A 65 -6.50 -6.69 -12.58
CA LEU A 65 -7.18 -7.39 -11.47
C LEU A 65 -8.40 -6.61 -10.94
N LYS A 66 -8.54 -5.33 -11.29
CA LYS A 66 -9.64 -4.48 -10.83
C LYS A 66 -11.00 -5.11 -11.13
N GLU A 67 -11.22 -5.59 -12.35
CA GLU A 67 -12.52 -6.14 -12.78
C GLU A 67 -12.92 -7.39 -11.98
N ILE A 68 -11.93 -8.23 -11.66
CA ILE A 68 -12.13 -9.43 -10.83
C ILE A 68 -12.50 -9.02 -9.40
N LEU A 69 -11.81 -8.02 -8.85
CA LEU A 69 -12.08 -7.53 -7.50
C LEU A 69 -13.41 -6.78 -7.39
N ASP A 70 -13.87 -6.14 -8.47
CA ASP A 70 -15.17 -5.46 -8.50
C ASP A 70 -16.34 -6.47 -8.41
N GLN A 71 -16.13 -7.73 -8.82
CA GLN A 71 -17.10 -8.83 -8.63
C GLN A 71 -17.14 -9.37 -7.18
N LEU A 72 -16.17 -9.01 -6.35
CA LEU A 72 -16.01 -9.47 -4.97
C LEU A 72 -16.01 -8.30 -3.97
N PRO A 73 -17.09 -7.49 -3.91
CA PRO A 73 -17.13 -6.27 -3.09
C PRO A 73 -16.91 -6.56 -1.60
N SER A 74 -17.41 -7.69 -1.11
CA SER A 74 -17.23 -8.11 0.30
C SER A 74 -15.77 -8.34 0.70
N PHE A 75 -14.89 -8.66 -0.26
CA PHE A 75 -13.47 -8.88 -0.01
C PHE A 75 -12.61 -7.69 -0.41
N ARG A 76 -13.20 -6.61 -0.92
CA ARG A 76 -12.46 -5.49 -1.50
C ARG A 76 -11.49 -4.86 -0.51
N LEU A 77 -11.95 -4.61 0.71
CA LEU A 77 -11.14 -4.06 1.79
C LEU A 77 -9.93 -4.95 2.13
N PHE A 78 -10.13 -6.27 2.13
CA PHE A 78 -9.07 -7.25 2.38
C PHE A 78 -8.02 -7.22 1.27
N PHE A 79 -8.44 -7.18 0.00
CA PHE A 79 -7.51 -7.08 -1.13
C PHE A 79 -6.81 -5.73 -1.19
N ASP A 80 -7.49 -4.64 -0.85
CA ASP A 80 -6.87 -3.32 -0.73
C ASP A 80 -5.80 -3.32 0.36
N PHE A 81 -6.07 -3.97 1.50
CA PHE A 81 -5.07 -4.19 2.55
C PHE A 81 -3.89 -5.03 2.08
N LEU A 82 -4.16 -6.17 1.41
CA LEU A 82 -3.11 -7.07 0.92
C LEU A 82 -2.20 -6.36 -0.10
N ALA A 83 -2.78 -5.61 -1.02
CA ALA A 83 -2.05 -4.84 -2.02
C ALA A 83 -1.24 -3.71 -1.37
N ALA A 84 -1.82 -2.99 -0.41
CA ALA A 84 -1.11 -1.97 0.34
C ALA A 84 0.04 -2.55 1.16
N TYR A 85 -0.14 -3.74 1.76
CA TYR A 85 0.89 -4.46 2.49
C TYR A 85 2.05 -4.88 1.58
N ALA A 86 1.75 -5.50 0.43
CA ALA A 86 2.76 -5.90 -0.54
C ALA A 86 3.53 -4.67 -1.07
N GLY A 87 2.82 -3.59 -1.41
CA GLY A 87 3.45 -2.33 -1.81
C GLY A 87 4.31 -1.74 -0.69
N SER A 88 3.82 -1.73 0.55
CA SER A 88 4.55 -1.23 1.72
C SER A 88 5.82 -2.03 1.99
N PHE A 89 5.77 -3.35 1.82
CA PHE A 89 6.93 -4.22 1.89
C PHE A 89 7.98 -3.83 0.85
N VAL A 90 7.60 -3.63 -0.40
CA VAL A 90 8.52 -3.21 -1.47
C VAL A 90 9.15 -1.87 -1.13
N ILE A 91 8.35 -0.88 -0.73
CA ILE A 91 8.85 0.45 -0.35
C ILE A 91 9.79 0.36 0.85
N ALA A 92 9.43 -0.39 1.88
CA ALA A 92 10.26 -0.60 3.07
C ALA A 92 11.58 -1.30 2.72
N ALA A 93 11.54 -2.31 1.84
CA ALA A 93 12.72 -3.03 1.37
C ALA A 93 13.68 -2.11 0.63
N LEU A 94 13.17 -1.25 -0.26
CA LEU A 94 13.96 -0.24 -0.96
C LEU A 94 14.60 0.75 0.02
N LEU A 95 13.83 1.26 0.99
CA LEU A 95 14.35 2.17 2.01
C LEU A 95 15.47 1.52 2.84
N ASN A 96 15.27 0.28 3.28
CA ASN A 96 16.26 -0.46 4.05
C ASN A 96 17.52 -0.78 3.24
N PHE A 97 17.38 -1.01 1.93
CA PHE A 97 18.53 -1.21 1.03
C PHE A 97 19.37 0.07 0.87
N VAL A 98 18.72 1.22 0.70
CA VAL A 98 19.41 2.52 0.55
C VAL A 98 20.05 2.97 1.85
N LYS A 99 19.34 2.81 2.97
CA LYS A 99 19.83 3.17 4.29
C LYS A 99 19.34 2.15 5.32
N PRO A 100 20.15 1.13 5.63
CA PRO A 100 19.82 0.15 6.65
C PRO A 100 19.60 0.86 7.98
N GLN A 101 18.49 0.54 8.67
CA GLN A 101 18.15 1.09 9.98
C GLN A 101 18.39 0.09 11.11
#